data_AF-A0A127SHD8-F1
#
_entry.id   AF-A0A127SHD8-F1
#
_cell.length_a   1.000
_cell.length_b   1.000
_cell.length_c   1.000
_cell.angle_alpha   90.00
_cell.angle_beta   90.00
_cell.angle_gamma   90.00
#
_symmetry.space_group_name_H-M   'P 1'
#
loop_
_entity.id
_entity.type
_entity.pdbx_description
1 polymer ?
#
loop_
_entity_poly.entity_id
_entity_poly.type
_entity_poly.pdbx_seq_one_letter_code
_entity_poly.pdbx_strand_id
1 'polypeptide(L)'
;MADRVHGGALPVPVNCIMDEFPNVSLPNEFEKILATCRSRSIYCSIIIQNMSQLKALFKDSWESLVGNCDEFLYLCGNEKETHKYVSELLGKETIDTNTYGQTKGKSGSYSTNFQQSGRELLQPDEVRMLDNQNALLFIRGERPILDAKYDLMKHPNIRYTEDGGAGPFNYAKAPLAHDDFTFDETRYDDYELLLDEDIIGELF
;
A
#
# COMPACT_ATOMS: atom_id res chain seq x y z
N MET A 1 -4.63 -25.06 11.76
CA MET A 1 -4.33 -23.63 12.04
C MET A 1 -3.03 -23.48 12.84
N ALA A 2 -2.25 -22.42 12.60
CA ALA A 2 -0.99 -22.13 13.31
C ALA A 2 -1.14 -22.09 14.85
N ASP A 3 -2.29 -21.62 15.35
CA ASP A 3 -2.60 -21.59 16.79
C ASP A 3 -2.67 -22.99 17.42
N ARG A 4 -3.24 -23.96 16.70
CA ARG A 4 -3.40 -25.35 17.19
C ARG A 4 -2.13 -26.17 17.10
N VAL A 5 -1.26 -25.88 16.13
CA VAL A 5 -0.09 -26.73 15.82
C VAL A 5 1.23 -26.12 16.32
N HIS A 6 1.35 -24.80 16.34
CA HIS A 6 2.61 -24.10 16.63
C HIS A 6 2.55 -23.12 17.80
N GLY A 7 1.42 -23.05 18.53
CA GLY A 7 1.32 -22.21 19.73
C GLY A 7 1.34 -20.70 19.45
N GLY A 8 1.00 -20.28 18.23
CA GLY A 8 0.72 -18.87 17.89
C GLY A 8 1.50 -18.32 16.70
N ALA A 9 2.78 -18.67 16.51
CA ALA A 9 3.59 -18.16 15.40
C ALA A 9 4.02 -19.27 14.44
N LEU A 10 4.05 -18.98 13.14
CA LEU A 10 4.59 -19.92 12.16
C LEU A 10 6.12 -20.06 12.33
N PRO A 11 6.67 -21.28 12.24
CA PRO A 11 8.11 -21.51 12.36
C PRO A 11 8.90 -20.92 11.18
N VAL A 12 8.25 -20.71 10.04
CA VAL A 12 8.82 -20.04 8.87
C VAL A 12 7.97 -18.81 8.58
N PRO A 13 8.56 -17.60 8.53
CA PRO A 13 7.82 -16.39 8.17
C PRO A 13 7.33 -16.46 6.73
N VAL A 14 6.08 -16.05 6.51
CA VAL A 14 5.44 -16.07 5.19
C VAL A 14 5.11 -14.64 4.78
N ASN A 15 5.47 -14.25 3.56
CA ASN A 15 5.04 -12.98 2.97
C ASN A 15 4.11 -13.24 1.79
N CYS A 16 2.86 -12.79 1.91
CA CYS A 16 1.84 -12.86 0.88
C CYS A 16 1.89 -11.58 0.03
N ILE A 17 2.36 -11.69 -1.21
CA ILE A 17 2.35 -10.58 -2.17
C ILE A 17 1.05 -10.68 -2.97
N MET A 18 0.17 -9.71 -2.78
CA MET A 18 -1.16 -9.67 -3.40
C MET A 18 -1.15 -8.59 -4.48
N ASP A 19 -0.68 -8.98 -5.66
CA ASP A 19 -0.75 -8.13 -6.85
C ASP A 19 -2.18 -8.05 -7.36
N GLU A 20 -2.58 -6.87 -7.82
CA GLU A 20 -3.95 -6.55 -8.22
C GLU A 20 -4.99 -7.05 -7.21
N PHE A 21 -4.74 -6.76 -5.94
CA PHE A 21 -5.57 -7.16 -4.80
C PHE A 21 -7.09 -6.99 -5.02
N PRO A 22 -7.58 -5.93 -5.71
CA PRO A 22 -9.01 -5.74 -5.88
C PRO A 22 -9.72 -6.77 -6.78
N ASN A 23 -8.97 -7.50 -7.61
CA ASN A 23 -9.52 -8.51 -8.50
C ASN A 23 -9.62 -9.90 -7.84
N VAL A 24 -9.08 -10.06 -6.63
CA VAL A 24 -9.07 -11.33 -5.89
C VAL A 24 -10.37 -11.46 -5.08
N SER A 25 -10.94 -12.67 -5.03
CA SER A 25 -11.99 -12.99 -4.07
C SER A 25 -11.41 -13.05 -2.67
N LEU A 26 -11.66 -12.00 -1.89
CA LEU A 26 -11.13 -11.87 -0.54
C LEU A 26 -11.98 -12.66 0.45
N PRO A 27 -11.37 -13.28 1.47
CA PRO A 27 -12.11 -13.89 2.56
C PRO A 27 -12.90 -12.81 3.32
N ASN A 28 -14.05 -13.20 3.87
CA ASN A 28 -14.82 -12.34 4.76
C ASN A 28 -13.92 -11.85 5.91
N GLU A 29 -14.06 -10.58 6.30
CA GLU A 29 -13.32 -9.97 7.41
C GLU A 29 -11.79 -9.95 7.25
N PHE A 30 -11.29 -9.81 6.01
CA PHE A 30 -9.86 -9.71 5.72
C PHE A 30 -9.11 -8.68 6.61
N GLU A 31 -9.74 -7.57 6.99
CA GLU A 31 -9.19 -6.58 7.93
C GLU A 31 -8.83 -7.18 9.31
N LYS A 32 -9.64 -8.10 9.84
CA LYS A 32 -9.36 -8.79 11.11
C LYS A 32 -8.25 -9.82 10.94
N ILE A 33 -8.21 -10.49 9.78
CA ILE A 33 -7.13 -11.40 9.43
C ILE A 33 -5.81 -10.62 9.37
N LEU A 34 -5.77 -9.49 8.66
CA LEU A 34 -4.58 -8.65 8.54
C LEU A 34 -4.08 -8.17 9.93
N ALA A 35 -4.98 -7.77 10.82
CA ALA A 35 -4.63 -7.37 12.18
C ALA A 35 -4.00 -8.52 13.01
N THR A 36 -4.43 -9.76 12.78
CA THR A 36 -3.92 -10.94 13.50
C THR A 36 -2.68 -11.57 12.86
N CYS A 37 -2.44 -11.36 11.57
CA CYS A 37 -1.27 -11.88 10.85
C CYS A 37 0.06 -11.46 11.48
N ARG A 38 0.12 -10.25 12.05
CA ARG A 38 1.32 -9.69 12.69
C ARG A 38 1.90 -10.60 13.78
N SER A 39 1.07 -11.17 14.65
CA SER A 39 1.54 -12.05 15.74
C SER A 39 1.89 -13.46 15.27
N ARG A 40 1.50 -13.82 14.05
CA ARG A 40 1.63 -15.16 13.46
C ARG A 40 2.83 -15.32 12.53
N SER A 41 3.68 -14.28 12.42
CA SER A 41 4.78 -14.20 11.44
C SER A 41 4.29 -14.30 9.98
N ILE A 42 3.11 -13.74 9.71
CA ILE A 42 2.54 -13.61 8.37
C ILE A 42 2.55 -12.13 8.00
N TYR A 43 3.15 -11.82 6.86
CA TYR A 43 3.21 -10.49 6.27
C TYR A 43 2.35 -10.46 5.01
N CYS A 44 1.71 -9.31 4.75
CA CYS A 44 0.91 -9.12 3.55
C CYS A 44 1.34 -7.82 2.85
N SER A 45 1.76 -7.92 1.60
CA SER A 45 2.03 -6.77 0.72
C SER A 45 0.86 -6.63 -0.25
N ILE A 46 0.01 -5.63 -0.01
CA ILE A 46 -1.18 -5.33 -0.81
C ILE A 46 -0.79 -4.33 -1.89
N ILE A 47 -0.95 -4.69 -3.16
CA ILE A 47 -0.64 -3.83 -4.30
C ILE A 47 -1.94 -3.48 -5.02
N ILE A 48 -2.20 -2.18 -5.15
CA ILE A 48 -3.39 -1.62 -5.79
C ILE A 48 -2.98 -0.54 -6.78
N GLN A 49 -3.74 -0.39 -7.87
CA GLN A 49 -3.49 0.68 -8.86
C GLN A 49 -4.13 2.01 -8.45
N ASN A 50 -5.28 1.96 -7.78
CA ASN A 50 -6.00 3.14 -7.33
C ASN A 50 -6.66 2.92 -5.95
N MET A 51 -6.84 4.01 -5.21
CA MET A 51 -7.51 3.95 -3.91
C MET A 51 -9.02 3.74 -4.06
N SER A 52 -9.63 4.16 -5.17
CA SER A 52 -11.04 3.94 -5.48
C SER A 52 -11.46 2.48 -5.52
N GLN A 53 -10.64 1.56 -6.04
CA GLN A 53 -10.88 0.11 -5.99
C GLN A 53 -10.94 -0.38 -4.54
N LEU A 54 -10.01 0.09 -3.70
CA LEU A 54 -9.98 -0.28 -2.29
C LEU A 54 -11.22 0.23 -1.55
N LYS A 55 -11.62 1.47 -1.80
CA LYS A 55 -12.85 2.06 -1.26
C LYS A 55 -14.10 1.32 -1.76
N ALA A 56 -14.12 0.83 -2.99
CA ALA A 56 -15.25 0.07 -3.52
C ALA A 56 -15.42 -1.27 -2.79
N LEU A 57 -14.31 -1.93 -2.44
CA LEU A 57 -14.32 -3.23 -1.76
C LEU A 57 -14.62 -3.11 -0.26
N PHE A 58 -13.97 -2.18 0.43
CA PHE A 58 -14.04 -2.07 1.89
C PHE A 58 -14.95 -0.94 2.39
N LYS A 59 -15.47 -0.08 1.50
CA LYS A 59 -16.42 1.01 1.79
C LYS A 59 -16.00 1.94 2.93
N ASP A 60 -16.42 1.65 4.16
CA ASP A 60 -16.13 2.43 5.36
C ASP A 60 -14.91 1.88 6.12
N SER A 61 -14.51 0.62 5.87
CA SER A 61 -13.41 -0.04 6.59
C SER A 61 -12.05 0.04 5.86
N TRP A 62 -12.00 0.66 4.67
CA TRP A 62 -10.75 0.80 3.92
C TRP A 62 -9.69 1.60 4.70
N GLU A 63 -10.10 2.60 5.50
CA GLU A 63 -9.19 3.37 6.35
C GLU A 63 -8.56 2.49 7.43
N SER A 64 -9.33 1.58 8.01
CA SER A 64 -8.84 0.60 8.98
C SER A 64 -7.85 -0.37 8.34
N LEU A 65 -8.10 -0.79 7.09
CA LEU A 65 -7.17 -1.66 6.35
C LEU A 65 -5.82 -0.97 6.14
N VAL A 66 -5.82 0.25 5.60
CA VAL A 66 -4.59 1.02 5.38
C VAL A 66 -3.90 1.36 6.71
N GLY A 67 -4.67 1.66 7.76
CA GLY A 67 -4.16 1.92 9.10
C GLY A 67 -3.52 0.71 9.79
N ASN A 68 -3.87 -0.52 9.39
CA ASN A 68 -3.23 -1.74 9.87
C ASN A 68 -1.89 -2.04 9.16
N CYS A 69 -1.63 -1.42 8.01
CA CYS A 69 -0.35 -1.53 7.32
C CYS A 69 0.71 -0.64 7.99
N ASP A 70 1.88 -1.20 8.29
CA ASP A 70 3.00 -0.44 8.86
C ASP A 70 3.66 0.48 7.83
N GLU A 71 3.57 0.12 6.55
CA GLU A 71 4.21 0.79 5.43
C GLU A 71 3.21 1.12 4.33
N PHE A 72 3.33 2.30 3.75
CA PHE A 72 2.59 2.73 2.56
C PHE A 72 3.56 3.27 1.53
N LEU A 73 3.62 2.62 0.36
CA LEU A 73 4.51 2.98 -0.75
C LEU A 73 3.68 3.54 -1.91
N TYR A 74 3.95 4.80 -2.26
CA TYR A 74 3.31 5.48 -3.37
C TYR A 74 4.27 5.57 -4.57
N LEU A 75 3.88 4.93 -5.68
CA LEU A 75 4.69 4.80 -6.90
C LEU A 75 4.30 5.79 -8.01
N CYS A 76 3.70 6.93 -7.67
CA CYS A 76 2.98 7.80 -8.60
C CYS A 76 1.73 7.14 -9.19
N GLY A 77 0.75 7.96 -9.54
CA GLY A 77 -0.51 7.53 -10.12
C GLY A 77 -1.28 8.70 -10.70
N ASN A 78 -2.38 8.43 -11.39
CA ASN A 78 -3.17 9.46 -12.06
C ASN A 78 -4.50 9.77 -11.33
N GLU A 79 -4.75 9.13 -10.18
CA GLU A 79 -6.00 9.28 -9.44
C GLU A 79 -5.93 10.44 -8.44
N LYS A 80 -6.87 11.39 -8.58
CA LYS A 80 -6.94 12.62 -7.78
C LYS A 80 -7.16 12.37 -6.29
N GLU A 81 -7.90 11.33 -5.91
CA GLU A 81 -8.12 11.02 -4.50
C GLU A 81 -6.85 10.53 -3.81
N THR A 82 -6.09 9.66 -4.45
CA THR A 82 -4.78 9.22 -3.97
C THR A 82 -3.83 10.41 -3.81
N HIS A 83 -3.82 11.38 -4.73
CA HIS A 83 -2.98 12.59 -4.58
C HIS A 83 -3.31 13.41 -3.34
N LYS A 84 -4.60 13.58 -3.04
CA LYS A 84 -5.04 14.26 -1.81
C LYS A 84 -4.63 13.48 -0.57
N TYR A 85 -4.85 12.17 -0.58
CA TYR A 85 -4.48 11.30 0.53
C TYR A 85 -2.96 11.35 0.83
N VAL A 86 -2.12 11.26 -0.21
CA VAL A 86 -0.66 11.37 -0.09
C VAL A 86 -0.24 12.76 0.41
N SER A 87 -0.85 13.82 -0.12
CA SER A 87 -0.61 15.20 0.32
C SER A 87 -0.95 15.40 1.80
N GLU A 88 -2.06 14.83 2.27
CA GLU A 88 -2.47 14.86 3.67
C GLU A 88 -1.51 14.07 4.57
N LEU A 89 -1.04 12.89 4.11
CA LEU A 89 -0.04 12.08 4.81
C LEU A 89 1.31 12.77 4.95
N LEU A 90 1.75 13.54 3.93
CA LEU A 90 2.99 14.32 3.99
C LEU A 90 2.92 15.46 5.01
N GLY A 91 1.72 15.97 5.28
CA GLY A 91 1.49 17.06 6.21
C GLY A 91 1.89 18.43 5.66
N LYS A 92 2.12 19.38 6.58
CA LYS A 92 2.35 20.79 6.26
C LYS A 92 3.73 21.26 6.69
N GLU A 93 4.34 22.07 5.85
CA GLU A 93 5.53 22.86 6.14
C GLU A 93 5.13 24.29 6.56
N THR A 94 5.94 24.89 7.42
CA THR A 94 5.76 26.28 7.84
C THR A 94 6.57 27.18 6.93
N ILE A 95 5.92 28.13 6.27
CA ILE A 95 6.55 29.11 5.37
C ILE A 95 6.55 30.48 6.04
N ASP A 96 7.75 31.04 6.21
CA ASP A 96 7.92 32.43 6.61
C ASP A 96 7.86 33.33 5.38
N THR A 97 6.79 34.13 5.29
CA THR A 97 6.58 35.08 4.19
C THR A 97 7.01 36.48 4.63
N ASN A 98 8.11 36.96 4.04
CA ASN A 98 8.60 38.32 4.26
C ASN A 98 8.09 39.23 3.15
N THR A 99 7.09 40.06 3.46
CA THR A 99 6.56 41.05 2.51
C THR A 99 7.27 42.38 2.70
N TYR A 100 7.99 42.83 1.67
CA TYR A 100 8.65 44.13 1.65
C TYR A 100 7.81 45.15 0.88
N GLY A 101 7.27 46.14 1.58
CA GLY A 101 6.58 47.28 1.00
C GLY A 101 7.54 48.46 0.84
N GLN A 102 7.85 48.84 -0.40
CA GLN A 102 8.65 50.03 -0.71
C GLN A 102 7.79 51.09 -1.41
N THR A 103 7.64 52.27 -0.79
CA THR A 103 6.91 53.40 -1.38
C THR A 103 7.88 54.48 -1.83
N LYS A 104 8.01 54.70 -3.14
CA LYS A 104 8.88 55.76 -3.72
C LYS A 104 8.11 57.09 -3.83
N GLY A 105 8.17 57.90 -2.76
CA GLY A 105 7.69 59.29 -2.73
C GLY A 105 8.75 60.25 -2.17
N LYS A 106 8.41 61.55 -2.04
CA LYS A 106 9.32 62.62 -1.57
C LYS A 106 9.92 62.38 -0.15
N SER A 107 9.27 61.51 0.63
CA SER A 107 9.79 60.91 1.85
C SER A 107 9.55 59.40 1.72
N GLY A 108 10.60 58.63 1.47
CA GLY A 108 10.49 57.18 1.28
C GLY A 108 10.20 56.49 2.61
N SER A 109 9.19 55.63 2.64
CA SER A 109 8.90 54.74 3.77
C SER A 109 9.13 53.30 3.35
N TYR A 110 9.70 52.51 4.26
CA TYR A 110 9.91 51.07 4.10
C TYR A 110 9.15 50.35 5.21
N SER A 111 8.26 49.45 4.84
CA SER A 111 7.59 48.55 5.77
C SER A 111 7.99 47.11 5.48
N THR A 112 8.29 46.36 6.53
CA THR A 112 8.51 44.92 6.46
C THR A 112 7.43 44.25 7.28
N ASN A 113 6.66 43.35 6.66
CA ASN A 113 5.67 42.54 7.36
C ASN A 113 6.12 41.08 7.32
N PHE A 114 6.16 40.44 8.49
CA PHE A 114 6.51 39.04 8.67
C PHE A 114 5.21 38.26 8.89
N GLN A 115 4.90 37.31 8.02
CA GLN A 115 3.72 36.45 8.15
C GLN A 115 4.13 34.98 8.03
N GLN A 116 3.91 34.21 9.08
CA GLN A 116 4.11 32.76 9.08
C GLN A 116 2.81 32.08 8.62
N SER A 117 2.88 31.26 7.58
CA SER A 117 1.72 30.58 6.99
C SER A 117 2.04 29.09 6.75
N GLY A 118 1.09 28.20 7.01
CA GLY A 118 1.27 26.76 6.79
C GLY A 118 0.87 26.35 5.38
N ARG A 119 1.76 25.67 4.65
CA ARG A 119 1.52 25.12 3.31
C ARG A 119 1.70 23.61 3.34
N GLU A 120 0.93 22.85 2.58
CA GLU A 120 1.20 21.42 2.35
C GLU A 120 2.62 21.21 1.81
N LEU A 121 3.32 20.20 2.34
CA LEU A 121 4.71 19.91 1.95
C LEU A 121 4.81 19.63 0.44
N LEU A 122 3.85 18.87 -0.09
CA LEU A 122 3.56 18.78 -1.51
C LEU A 122 2.07 18.93 -1.68
N GLN A 123 1.63 19.90 -2.49
CA GLN A 123 0.21 20.01 -2.86
C GLN A 123 -0.21 18.80 -3.72
N PRO A 124 -1.50 18.44 -3.78
CA PRO A 124 -1.96 17.31 -4.59
C PRO A 124 -1.55 17.40 -6.08
N ASP A 125 -1.50 18.61 -6.63
CA ASP A 125 -1.03 18.84 -8.00
C ASP A 125 0.50 18.62 -8.14
N GLU A 126 1.28 18.91 -7.10
CA GLU A 126 2.72 18.65 -7.04
C GLU A 126 3.00 17.15 -6.88
N VAL A 127 2.20 16.44 -6.07
CA VAL A 127 2.24 14.97 -5.94
C VAL A 127 1.95 14.31 -7.29
N ARG A 128 0.99 14.84 -8.06
CA ARG A 128 0.69 14.35 -9.41
C ARG A 128 1.85 14.54 -10.39
N MET A 129 2.60 15.62 -10.25
CA MET A 129 3.74 15.96 -11.10
C MET A 129 5.06 15.34 -10.62
N LEU A 130 5.03 14.52 -9.57
CA LEU A 130 6.21 13.83 -9.07
C LEU A 130 6.82 12.97 -10.18
N ASP A 131 8.14 13.06 -10.34
CA ASP A 131 8.86 12.32 -11.37
C ASP A 131 8.56 10.82 -11.23
N ASN A 132 8.25 10.17 -12.35
CA ASN A 132 7.96 8.75 -12.38
C ASN A 132 9.15 7.89 -11.93
N GLN A 133 10.36 8.45 -11.87
CA GLN A 133 11.52 7.78 -11.29
C GLN A 133 11.54 7.78 -9.77
N ASN A 134 10.68 8.55 -9.10
CA ASN A 134 10.66 8.66 -7.64
C ASN A 134 9.43 7.95 -7.04
N ALA A 135 9.57 7.55 -5.78
CA ALA A 135 8.52 6.98 -4.96
C ALA A 135 8.52 7.64 -3.57
N LEU A 136 7.35 7.70 -2.96
CA LEU A 136 7.19 8.16 -1.58
C LEU A 136 6.89 6.96 -0.69
N LEU A 137 7.74 6.75 0.32
CA LEU A 137 7.58 5.72 1.32
C LEU A 137 7.20 6.34 2.66
N PHE A 138 6.11 5.84 3.24
CA PHE A 138 5.62 6.21 4.55
C PHE A 138 5.78 5.01 5.47
N ILE A 139 6.55 5.17 6.55
CA ILE A 139 6.75 4.14 7.57
C ILE A 139 6.17 4.68 8.88
N ARG A 140 5.41 3.84 9.59
CA ARG A 140 4.83 4.20 10.88
C ARG A 140 5.91 4.71 11.85
N GLY A 141 5.72 5.94 12.33
CA GLY A 141 6.59 6.55 13.34
C GLY A 141 7.81 7.28 12.77
N GLU A 142 8.02 7.23 11.46
CA GLU A 142 9.13 7.90 10.78
C GLU A 142 8.64 9.04 9.88
N ARG A 143 9.59 9.87 9.44
CA ARG A 143 9.30 10.91 8.44
C ARG A 143 9.11 10.27 7.06
N PRO A 144 8.23 10.82 6.20
CA PRO A 144 8.11 10.36 4.82
C PRO A 144 9.45 10.42 4.09
N ILE A 145 9.74 9.40 3.28
CA ILE A 145 10.99 9.25 2.53
C ILE A 145 10.65 9.38 1.04
N LEU A 146 11.36 10.27 0.34
CA LEU A 146 11.35 10.35 -1.11
C LEU A 146 12.61 9.67 -1.64
N ASP A 147 12.47 8.61 -2.43
CA ASP A 147 13.61 7.88 -3.00
C ASP A 147 13.34 7.47 -4.45
N ALA A 148 14.40 7.12 -5.18
CA ALA A 148 14.31 6.64 -6.56
C ALA A 148 13.77 5.20 -6.61
N LYS A 149 12.90 4.93 -7.58
CA LYS A 149 12.43 3.58 -7.89
C LYS A 149 13.61 2.71 -8.32
N TYR A 150 13.49 1.42 -8.01
CA TYR A 150 14.46 0.45 -8.45
C TYR A 150 14.42 0.29 -9.97
N ASP A 151 15.58 0.45 -10.61
CA ASP A 151 15.74 0.23 -12.04
C ASP A 151 15.69 -1.27 -12.36
N LEU A 152 14.56 -1.72 -12.90
CA LEU A 152 14.31 -3.12 -13.23
C LEU A 152 15.40 -3.69 -14.16
N MET A 153 15.93 -2.90 -15.09
CA MET A 153 16.95 -3.36 -16.04
C MET A 153 18.28 -3.72 -15.37
N LYS A 154 18.53 -3.20 -14.15
CA LYS A 154 19.70 -3.53 -13.34
C LYS A 154 19.49 -4.76 -12.46
N HIS A 155 18.29 -5.32 -12.43
CA HIS A 155 17.99 -6.46 -11.58
C HIS A 155 18.82 -7.68 -12.00
N PRO A 156 19.50 -8.39 -11.07
CA PRO A 156 20.34 -9.56 -11.40
C PRO A 156 19.59 -10.64 -12.19
N ASN A 157 18.28 -10.73 -11.97
CA ASN A 157 17.37 -11.70 -12.56
C ASN A 157 16.52 -11.13 -13.71
N ILE A 158 16.86 -9.95 -14.26
CA ILE A 158 16.12 -9.33 -15.39
C ILE A 158 15.95 -10.29 -16.56
N ARG A 159 16.96 -11.13 -16.83
CA ARG A 159 16.96 -12.15 -17.89
C ARG A 159 15.78 -13.13 -17.87
N TYR A 160 15.08 -13.24 -16.74
CA TYR A 160 13.94 -14.14 -16.56
C TYR A 160 12.59 -13.44 -16.79
N THR A 161 12.57 -12.13 -17.00
CA THR A 161 11.37 -11.36 -17.34
C THR A 161 11.29 -11.14 -18.85
N GLU A 162 10.11 -10.73 -19.33
CA GLU A 162 9.89 -10.38 -20.73
C GLU A 162 10.84 -9.26 -21.20
N ASP A 163 11.07 -8.25 -20.35
CA ASP A 163 12.00 -7.15 -20.61
C ASP A 163 13.46 -7.62 -20.78
N GLY A 164 13.84 -8.71 -20.12
CA GLY A 164 15.15 -9.34 -20.28
C GLY A 164 15.24 -10.35 -21.42
N GLY A 165 14.19 -10.49 -22.24
CA GLY A 165 14.14 -11.39 -23.38
C GLY A 165 13.64 -12.81 -23.06
N ALA A 166 13.10 -13.05 -21.87
CA ALA A 166 12.38 -14.29 -21.60
C ALA A 166 11.06 -14.32 -22.38
N GLY A 167 10.60 -15.53 -22.74
CA GLY A 167 9.28 -15.69 -23.34
C GLY A 167 8.17 -15.28 -22.37
N PRO A 168 6.99 -14.86 -22.88
CA PRO A 168 5.89 -14.43 -22.04
C PRO A 168 5.41 -15.54 -21.13
N PHE A 169 4.96 -15.16 -19.93
CA PHE A 169 4.45 -16.13 -18.97
C PHE A 169 3.19 -16.80 -19.52
N ASN A 170 3.24 -18.12 -19.68
CA ASN A 170 2.13 -18.90 -20.24
C ASN A 170 1.31 -19.55 -19.12
N TYR A 171 0.22 -18.90 -18.73
CA TYR A 171 -0.72 -19.39 -17.72
C TYR A 171 -1.22 -20.82 -17.99
N ALA A 172 -1.42 -21.20 -19.26
CA ALA A 172 -1.91 -22.53 -19.63
C ALA A 172 -0.86 -23.65 -19.51
N LYS A 173 0.41 -23.31 -19.27
CA LYS A 173 1.52 -24.28 -19.16
C LYS A 173 2.23 -24.23 -17.81
N ALA A 174 1.77 -23.41 -16.88
CA ALA A 174 2.39 -23.31 -15.56
C ALA A 174 2.16 -24.62 -14.79
N PRO A 175 3.21 -25.41 -14.51
CA PRO A 175 3.08 -26.77 -13.95
C PRO A 175 2.56 -26.79 -12.51
N LEU A 176 2.47 -25.62 -11.87
CA LEU A 176 2.00 -25.41 -10.50
C LEU A 176 0.80 -24.45 -10.43
N ALA A 177 0.22 -24.07 -11.58
CA ALA A 177 -1.08 -23.40 -11.59
C ALA A 177 -2.14 -24.44 -11.23
N HIS A 178 -2.36 -24.61 -9.93
CA HIS A 178 -3.54 -25.29 -9.43
C HIS A 178 -4.70 -24.32 -9.57
N ASP A 179 -5.43 -24.39 -10.69
CA ASP A 179 -6.72 -23.70 -10.82
C ASP A 179 -7.70 -24.19 -9.75
N ASP A 180 -7.55 -25.44 -9.34
CA ASP A 180 -8.21 -26.07 -8.19
C ASP A 180 -7.15 -26.74 -7.30
N PHE A 181 -7.25 -26.54 -5.98
CA PHE A 181 -6.59 -27.42 -5.04
C PHE A 181 -7.06 -28.85 -5.33
N THR A 182 -6.16 -29.75 -5.74
CA THR A 182 -6.51 -31.16 -5.91
C THR A 182 -6.86 -31.73 -4.54
N PHE A 183 -8.15 -31.90 -4.30
CA PHE A 183 -8.67 -32.57 -3.11
C PHE A 183 -8.25 -34.03 -3.18
N ASP A 184 -7.37 -34.46 -2.27
CA ASP A 184 -6.99 -35.86 -2.17
C ASP A 184 -8.04 -36.57 -1.31
N GLU A 185 -8.97 -37.27 -1.97
CA GLU A 185 -10.03 -38.05 -1.30
C GLU A 185 -9.47 -39.07 -0.30
N THR A 186 -8.19 -39.45 -0.39
CA THR A 186 -7.56 -40.40 0.53
C THR A 186 -6.96 -39.76 1.78
N ARG A 187 -6.88 -38.42 1.84
CA ARG A 187 -6.33 -37.64 2.97
C ARG A 187 -7.38 -36.78 3.67
N TYR A 188 -8.63 -37.24 3.70
CA TYR A 188 -9.76 -36.52 4.32
C TYR A 188 -9.47 -36.05 5.76
N ASP A 189 -8.74 -36.86 6.54
CA ASP A 189 -8.39 -36.55 7.94
C ASP A 189 -7.37 -35.40 8.08
N ASP A 190 -6.67 -35.03 7.00
CA ASP A 190 -5.71 -33.92 6.98
C ASP A 190 -6.38 -32.58 6.65
N TYR A 191 -7.65 -32.60 6.22
CA TYR A 191 -8.41 -31.41 5.84
C TYR A 191 -9.52 -31.14 6.86
N GLU A 192 -9.47 -29.95 7.48
CA GLU A 192 -10.59 -29.46 8.30
C GLU A 192 -11.56 -28.72 7.36
N LEU A 193 -12.60 -29.42 6.92
CA LEU A 193 -13.68 -28.85 6.12
C LEU A 193 -14.57 -28.00 7.02
N LEU A 194 -14.48 -26.68 6.87
CA LEU A 194 -15.37 -25.74 7.54
C LEU A 194 -16.68 -25.68 6.76
N LEU A 195 -17.79 -25.94 7.44
CA LEU A 195 -19.11 -25.69 6.84
C LEU A 195 -19.31 -24.17 6.76
N ASP A 196 -20.14 -23.70 5.82
CA ASP A 196 -20.46 -22.27 5.72
C ASP A 196 -20.98 -21.70 7.06
N GLU A 197 -21.66 -22.53 7.85
CA GLU A 197 -22.13 -22.21 9.21
C GLU A 197 -21.00 -22.07 10.24
N ASP A 198 -19.84 -22.71 10.05
CA ASP A 198 -18.65 -22.56 10.91
C ASP A 198 -17.83 -21.31 10.55
N ILE A 199 -17.97 -20.81 9.32
CA ILE A 199 -17.33 -19.57 8.83
C ILE A 199 -18.13 -18.34 9.28
N ILE A 200 -19.46 -18.47 9.30
CA ILE A 200 -20.38 -17.46 9.81
C ILE A 200 -20.56 -17.73 11.30
N GLY A 201 -19.60 -17.30 12.14
CA GLY A 201 -19.68 -17.48 13.59
C GLY A 201 -21.08 -17.17 14.12
N GLU A 202 -21.59 -18.06 14.99
CA GLU A 202 -22.95 -18.03 15.53
C GLU A 202 -23.45 -16.59 15.78
N LEU A 203 -24.52 -16.20 15.08
CA LEU A 203 -25.30 -15.02 15.40
C LEU A 203 -25.92 -15.23 16.79
N PHE A 204 -25.45 -14.47 17.78
CA PHE A 204 -26.27 -14.11 18.93
C PHE A 204 -27.29 -13.04 18.55
#